data_AF-A0AA39T741-F1
#
_entry.id   AF-A0AA39T741-F1
#
_cell.length_a   1.000
_cell.length_b   1.000
_cell.length_c   1.000
_cell.angle_alpha   90.00
_cell.angle_beta   90.00
_cell.angle_gamma   90.00
#
_symmetry.space_group_name_H-M   'P 1'
#
loop_
_entity.id
_entity.type
_entity.pdbx_description
1 polymer ?
#
loop_
_entity_poly.entity_id
_entity_poly.type
_entity_poly.pdbx_seq_one_letter_code
_entity_poly.pdbx_strand_id
1 'polypeptide(L)'
;MIQRSLRTPMVKFLKEHLEKSGCAIGDNFFKAVHCHKKISGGYVRGGGIMVCSNHMNIQVVIHELIHAYGDCRAANLNWANCGHHACSEIRAAILVVIATTNGNCCGVT
;
A
#
# COMPACT_ATOMS: atom_id res chain seq x y z
N MET A 1 3.22 15.24 -7.06
CA MET A 1 4.02 14.24 -6.30
C MET A 1 3.40 12.84 -6.33
N ILE A 2 2.09 12.63 -6.06
CA ILE A 2 1.44 11.29 -6.21
C ILE A 2 1.67 10.67 -7.58
N GLN A 3 1.50 11.45 -8.64
CA GLN A 3 1.67 10.98 -10.02
C GLN A 3 3.07 10.38 -10.28
N ARG A 4 4.11 10.83 -9.56
CA ARG A 4 5.46 10.24 -9.65
C ARG A 4 5.56 8.94 -8.86
N SER A 5 4.97 8.91 -7.65
CA SER A 5 4.91 7.71 -6.82
C SER A 5 4.15 6.56 -7.49
N LEU A 6 3.05 6.85 -8.19
CA LEU A 6 2.26 5.87 -8.92
C LEU A 6 2.98 5.26 -10.13
N ARG A 7 4.09 5.86 -10.57
CA ARG A 7 4.87 5.41 -11.75
C ARG A 7 6.04 4.49 -11.39
N THR A 8 6.33 4.25 -10.11
CA THR A 8 7.44 3.36 -9.73
C THR A 8 7.16 1.91 -10.11
N PRO A 9 8.22 1.13 -10.42
CA PRO A 9 8.06 -0.29 -10.77
C PRO A 9 7.29 -1.07 -9.70
N MET A 10 7.61 -0.86 -8.42
CA MET A 10 6.93 -1.56 -7.33
C MET A 10 5.45 -1.21 -7.18
N VAL A 11 5.07 0.05 -7.36
CA VAL A 11 3.65 0.44 -7.32
C VAL A 11 2.88 -0.16 -8.50
N LYS A 12 3.47 -0.18 -9.70
CA LYS A 12 2.88 -0.85 -10.87
C LYS A 12 2.70 -2.35 -10.61
N PHE A 13 3.75 -3.01 -10.15
CA PHE A 13 3.74 -4.44 -9.81
C PHE A 13 2.62 -4.79 -8.82
N LEU A 14 2.48 -4.02 -7.72
CA LEU A 14 1.46 -4.25 -6.71
C LEU A 14 0.04 -4.02 -7.25
N LYS A 15 -0.16 -2.97 -8.06
CA LYS A 15 -1.45 -2.70 -8.70
C LYS A 15 -1.87 -3.83 -9.64
N GLU A 16 -0.95 -4.31 -10.48
CA GLU A 16 -1.22 -5.42 -11.40
C GLU A 16 -1.57 -6.71 -10.64
N HIS A 17 -0.89 -7.01 -9.54
CA HIS A 17 -1.16 -8.22 -8.75
C HIS A 17 -2.44 -8.12 -7.92
N LEU A 18 -2.83 -6.92 -7.49
CA LEU A 18 -4.16 -6.66 -6.90
C LEU A 18 -5.27 -6.97 -7.90
N GLU A 19 -5.18 -6.44 -9.12
CA GLU A 19 -6.17 -6.68 -10.17
C GLU A 19 -6.23 -8.16 -10.57
N LYS A 20 -5.08 -8.81 -10.78
CA LYS A 20 -4.98 -10.26 -11.06
C LYS A 20 -5.55 -11.13 -9.93
N SER A 21 -5.56 -10.62 -8.71
CA SER A 21 -6.14 -11.31 -7.55
C SER A 21 -7.66 -11.16 -7.44
N GLY A 22 -8.30 -10.47 -8.38
CA GLY A 22 -9.73 -10.20 -8.38
C GLY A 22 -10.15 -8.98 -7.56
N CYS A 23 -9.19 -8.15 -7.15
CA CYS A 23 -9.45 -6.96 -6.34
C CYS A 23 -9.39 -5.71 -7.20
N ALA A 24 -10.57 -5.17 -7.49
CA ALA A 24 -10.72 -4.02 -8.37
C ALA A 24 -10.09 -2.76 -7.78
N ILE A 25 -9.25 -2.11 -8.57
CA ILE A 25 -8.75 -0.76 -8.31
C ILE A 25 -9.64 0.20 -9.07
N GLY A 26 -10.69 0.70 -8.39
CA GLY A 26 -11.65 1.62 -9.01
C GLY A 26 -11.13 3.04 -9.16
N ASP A 27 -11.93 3.87 -9.84
CA ASP A 27 -11.71 5.31 -9.89
C ASP A 27 -11.72 5.89 -8.47
N ASN A 28 -10.75 6.75 -8.16
CA ASN A 28 -10.50 7.29 -6.81
C ASN A 28 -10.00 6.28 -5.76
N PHE A 29 -9.45 5.13 -6.18
CA PHE A 29 -8.75 4.24 -5.24
C PHE A 29 -7.59 4.94 -4.52
N PHE A 30 -6.94 5.90 -5.18
CA PHE A 30 -5.94 6.76 -4.55
C PHE A 30 -6.50 8.18 -4.39
N LYS A 31 -6.55 8.68 -3.16
CA LYS A 31 -7.03 10.02 -2.83
C LYS A 31 -5.92 10.86 -2.23
N ALA A 32 -5.60 11.96 -2.89
CA ALA A 32 -4.70 12.98 -2.39
C ALA A 32 -5.49 13.96 -1.51
N VAL A 33 -5.11 14.14 -0.26
CA VAL A 33 -5.74 15.14 0.62
C VAL A 33 -4.68 15.96 1.34
N HIS A 34 -5.06 17.15 1.80
CA HIS A 34 -4.21 17.93 2.71
C HIS A 34 -4.51 17.50 4.15
N CYS A 35 -3.47 17.16 4.91
CA CYS A 35 -3.63 16.66 6.28
C CYS A 35 -3.07 17.63 7.30
N HIS A 36 -3.87 17.97 8.32
CA HIS A 36 -3.41 18.80 9.45
C HIS A 36 -2.58 18.02 10.47
N LYS A 37 -2.77 16.70 10.53
CA LYS A 37 -1.98 15.80 11.40
C LYS A 37 -0.72 15.33 10.68
N LYS A 38 0.33 15.01 11.44
CA LYS A 38 1.59 14.40 10.95
C LYS A 38 1.40 12.92 10.60
N ILE A 39 0.49 12.64 9.68
CA ILE A 39 0.31 11.34 9.06
C ILE A 39 0.60 11.47 7.57
N SER A 40 1.11 10.41 6.96
CA SER A 40 1.47 10.41 5.54
C SER A 40 0.42 9.75 4.64
N GLY A 41 -0.45 8.91 5.20
CA GLY A 41 -1.52 8.23 4.48
C GLY A 41 -2.17 7.12 5.30
N GLY A 42 -3.03 6.33 4.65
CA GLY A 42 -3.66 5.14 5.22
C GLY A 42 -4.58 4.41 4.24
N TYR A 43 -4.66 3.09 4.36
CA TYR A 43 -5.63 2.23 3.69
C TYR A 43 -6.91 2.09 4.52
N VAL A 44 -8.05 2.21 3.84
CA VAL A 44 -9.38 1.94 4.41
C VAL A 44 -10.05 0.86 3.58
N ARG A 45 -10.48 -0.23 4.23
CA ARG A 45 -11.22 -1.32 3.58
C ARG A 45 -12.45 -0.78 2.86
N GLY A 46 -12.54 -1.06 1.55
CA GLY A 46 -13.60 -0.55 0.66
C GLY A 46 -13.51 0.94 0.32
N GLY A 47 -12.66 1.71 1.00
CA GLY A 47 -12.47 3.15 0.78
C GLY A 47 -11.22 3.51 -0.04
N GLY A 48 -10.28 2.58 -0.18
CA GLY A 48 -9.02 2.76 -0.91
C GLY A 48 -7.92 3.39 -0.06
N ILE A 49 -6.95 3.98 -0.73
CA ILE A 49 -5.74 4.57 -0.15
C ILE A 49 -5.88 6.09 -0.13
N MET A 50 -5.79 6.66 1.06
CA MET A 50 -5.67 8.09 1.27
C MET A 50 -4.20 8.46 1.50
N VAL A 51 -3.73 9.52 0.87
CA VAL A 51 -2.35 9.99 0.97
C VAL A 51 -2.35 11.49 1.27
N CYS A 52 -1.61 11.87 2.31
CA CYS A 52 -1.46 13.25 2.74
C CYS A 52 -0.43 13.97 1.89
N SER A 53 -0.89 14.87 1.02
CA SER A 53 -0.05 15.50 -0.01
C SER A 53 1.10 16.33 0.53
N ASN A 54 0.94 16.86 1.75
CA ASN A 54 1.91 17.67 2.47
C ASN A 54 2.90 16.88 3.34
N HIS A 55 2.76 15.55 3.47
CA HIS A 55 3.65 14.69 4.26
C HIS A 55 4.05 13.43 3.48
N MET A 56 4.06 13.53 2.16
CA MET A 56 4.16 12.38 1.27
C MET A 56 5.56 11.79 1.17
N ASN A 57 5.64 10.47 1.32
CA ASN A 57 6.79 9.65 0.93
C ASN A 57 6.30 8.51 0.01
N ILE A 58 7.10 8.16 -1.00
CA ILE A 58 6.79 7.07 -1.94
C ILE A 58 6.56 5.73 -1.25
N GLN A 59 7.26 5.50 -0.14
CA GLN A 59 7.14 4.33 0.71
C GLN A 59 5.71 4.12 1.22
N VAL A 60 4.97 5.21 1.45
CA VAL A 60 3.60 5.16 1.98
C VAL A 60 2.65 4.55 0.97
N VAL A 61 2.79 4.90 -0.32
CA VAL A 61 1.92 4.31 -1.37
C VAL A 61 2.15 2.80 -1.46
N ILE A 62 3.40 2.35 -1.34
CA ILE A 62 3.75 0.92 -1.33
C ILE A 62 3.18 0.25 -0.07
N HIS A 63 3.36 0.86 1.10
CA HIS A 63 2.84 0.40 2.39
C HIS A 63 1.34 0.13 2.34
N GLU A 64 0.56 1.13 1.90
CA GLU A 64 -0.89 1.02 1.85
C GLU A 64 -1.38 0.05 0.75
N LEU A 65 -0.61 -0.13 -0.34
CA LEU A 65 -0.91 -1.15 -1.34
C LEU A 65 -0.69 -2.58 -0.82
N ILE A 66 0.30 -2.79 0.05
CA ILE A 66 0.51 -4.07 0.72
C ILE A 66 -0.66 -4.37 1.67
N HIS A 67 -1.17 -3.36 2.37
CA HIS A 67 -2.40 -3.50 3.16
C HIS A 67 -3.61 -3.88 2.31
N ALA A 68 -3.82 -3.19 1.20
CA ALA A 68 -4.89 -3.51 0.27
C ALA A 68 -4.77 -4.95 -0.29
N TYR A 69 -3.56 -5.36 -0.68
CA TYR A 69 -3.31 -6.72 -1.16
C TYR A 69 -3.52 -7.77 -0.07
N GLY A 70 -3.12 -7.46 1.16
CA GLY A 70 -3.36 -8.27 2.33
C GLY A 70 -4.86 -8.48 2.61
N ASP A 71 -5.64 -7.41 2.60
CA ASP A 71 -7.10 -7.44 2.79
C ASP A 71 -7.81 -8.21 1.67
N CYS A 72 -7.31 -8.06 0.44
CA CYS A 72 -7.79 -8.76 -0.74
C CYS A 72 -7.61 -10.28 -0.66
N ARG A 73 -6.44 -10.75 -0.19
CA ARG A 73 -6.04 -12.17 -0.26
C ARG A 73 -6.23 -12.93 1.03
N ALA A 74 -6.20 -12.27 2.18
CA ALA A 74 -6.28 -12.95 3.46
C ALA A 74 -7.71 -13.38 3.77
N ALA A 75 -7.94 -14.68 3.88
CA ALA A 75 -9.25 -15.23 4.22
C ALA A 75 -9.77 -14.79 5.61
N ASN A 76 -8.86 -14.51 6.55
CA ASN A 76 -9.17 -14.30 7.97
C ASN A 76 -8.66 -12.96 8.54
N LEU A 77 -8.44 -11.94 7.70
CA LEU A 77 -8.01 -10.63 8.20
C LEU A 77 -9.18 -9.90 8.88
N ASN A 78 -8.99 -9.52 10.15
CA ASN A 78 -9.97 -8.78 10.94
C ASN A 78 -9.33 -7.48 11.42
N TRP A 79 -9.70 -6.36 10.80
CA TRP A 79 -9.17 -5.03 11.13
C TRP A 79 -9.51 -4.54 12.54
N ALA A 80 -10.52 -5.12 13.19
CA ALA A 80 -10.87 -4.82 14.58
C ALA A 80 -10.05 -5.65 15.59
N ASN A 81 -9.29 -6.65 15.13
CA ASN A 81 -8.39 -7.42 15.99
C ASN A 81 -7.00 -6.76 16.00
N CYS A 82 -6.57 -6.30 17.18
CA CYS A 82 -5.28 -5.61 17.34
C CYS A 82 -4.08 -6.46 16.89
N GLY A 83 -4.11 -7.78 17.11
CA GLY A 83 -3.06 -8.69 16.67
C GLY A 83 -2.98 -8.78 15.15
N HIS A 84 -4.12 -8.88 14.47
CA HIS A 84 -4.17 -8.89 13.01
C HIS A 84 -3.70 -7.56 12.42
N HIS A 85 -4.12 -6.44 13.00
CA HIS A 85 -3.69 -5.10 12.60
C HIS A 85 -2.17 -4.92 12.78
N ALA A 86 -1.63 -5.28 13.94
CA ALA A 86 -0.18 -5.22 14.19
C ALA A 86 0.61 -6.11 13.21
N CYS A 87 0.14 -7.33 12.95
CA CYS A 87 0.76 -8.23 11.97
C CYS A 87 0.72 -7.65 10.55
N SER A 88 -0.36 -6.97 10.15
CA SER A 88 -0.40 -6.30 8.85
C SER A 88 0.59 -5.15 8.76
N GLU A 89 0.75 -4.35 9.83
CA GLU A 89 1.74 -3.26 9.86
C GLU A 89 3.18 -3.78 9.81
N ILE A 90 3.50 -4.84 10.56
CA ILE A 90 4.82 -5.49 10.55
C ILE A 90 5.14 -5.99 9.14
N ARG A 91 4.18 -6.67 8.48
CA ARG A 91 4.34 -7.16 7.11
C ARG A 91 4.58 -6.00 6.14
N ALA A 92 3.79 -4.94 6.21
CA ALA A 92 3.92 -3.78 5.33
C ALA A 92 5.26 -3.08 5.52
N ALA A 93 5.69 -2.84 6.77
CA ALA A 93 6.97 -2.21 7.09
C ALA A 93 8.15 -3.02 6.54
N ILE A 94 8.16 -4.35 6.72
CA ILE A 94 9.22 -5.22 6.21
C ILE A 94 9.25 -5.21 4.68
N LEU A 95 8.10 -5.41 4.03
CA LEU A 95 8.04 -5.49 2.57
C LEU A 95 8.36 -4.16 1.89
N VAL A 96 8.05 -3.02 2.50
CA VAL A 96 8.45 -1.69 1.98
C VAL A 96 9.96 -1.54 1.97
N VAL A 97 10.66 -1.97 3.03
CA VAL A 97 12.14 -1.92 3.07
C VAL A 97 12.73 -2.79 1.96
N ILE A 98 12.22 -4.00 1.78
CA ILE A 98 12.67 -4.90 0.71
C ILE A 98 12.39 -4.28 -0.67
N ALA A 99 11.21 -3.70 -0.88
CA ALA A 99 10.80 -3.07 -2.13
C ALA A 99 11.59 -1.80 -2.49
N THR A 100 12.26 -1.16 -1.53
CA THR A 100 12.94 0.13 -1.72
C THR A 100 14.45 0.08 -1.53
N THR A 101 14.99 -1.05 -1.09
CA THR A 101 16.42 -1.30 -1.06
C THR A 101 16.88 -1.86 -2.41
N ASN A 102 18.02 -1.40 -2.92
CA ASN A 102 18.64 -1.84 -4.19
C ASN A 102 19.09 -3.33 -4.18
N GLY A 103 18.65 -4.13 -3.21
CA GLY A 103 18.95 -5.55 -3.16
C GLY A 103 17.99 -6.29 -4.09
N ASN A 104 18.53 -6.94 -5.11
CA ASN A 104 17.86 -7.91 -5.98
C ASN A 104 17.04 -8.94 -5.16
N CYS A 105 15.83 -8.58 -4.73
CA CYS A 105 14.87 -9.53 -4.20
C CYS A 105 14.01 -9.97 -5.39
N CYS A 106 14.24 -11.21 -5.80
CA CYS A 106 13.86 -11.79 -7.10
C CYS A 106 14.73 -11.28 -8.25
N GLY A 107 15.95 -11.84 -8.35
CA GLY A 107 16.56 -12.01 -9.67
C GLY A 107 15.66 -12.93 -10.49
N VAL A 108 14.72 -12.33 -11.22
CA VAL A 108 14.01 -13.01 -12.31
C VAL A 108 14.99 -12.96 -13.49
N THR A 109 15.73 -14.05 -13.69
CA THR A 109 16.33 -14.38 -14.98
C THR A 109 15.25 -14.72 -15.99
#